data_AF-A0A1H0ETB5-F1
#
_entry.id   AF-A0A1H0ETB5-F1
#
_cell.length_a   1.000
_cell.length_b   1.000
_cell.length_c   1.000
_cell.angle_alpha   90.00
_cell.angle_beta   90.00
_cell.angle_gamma   90.00
#
_symmetry.space_group_name_H-M   'P 1'
#
loop_
_entity.id
_entity.type
_entity.pdbx_description
1 polymer ?
#
loop_
_entity_poly.entity_id
_entity_poly.type
_entity_poly.pdbx_seq_one_letter_code
_entity_poly.pdbx_strand_id
1 'polypeptide(L)'
;MRLRSIGRAVLVGTLTAVVVGMAGPASAGVSGNGPVGSGSLLVDETFTGASVDDPELRALGDACLTAATAPATGTGPGSCTSTTPAADGRGGWLQLTPAVDFRSGAVLANRPLPAGNGLVVQFDQLQYGGSGGGDGIGFFLVDGDTEVTAPGSNGSGLGYAQRTYGGVQYPGVAGGYLGVGVDAVGSFAVDDEGKGAGCSTPSPVASRMPSSVSVRGPGDGMTGYCYLASAAIGAPGVRGSSPADAVRTIRVTVSPEALPLVTVAVDQHDGTGLHTVLSVRTTQAPPPTYRFGLAASTGTFNDVHLVRDLRVSSVDPLGDPDLLGQVVSTPADGNAYTAGETIRTRYVVTNTAPAAVSGVGVALSSPRGAAADPVTCPRTTLGVAGSGTASMVCTAGHVVTADDLAHGPAWRTTATASASSGGGAPTRASAPVELSAVVVVGPPVPPGSTGTTGTTSATGTTAPVAPPVPQLAATGATPGPALLAAGLMLGAGAVLLGAGRRSEGASRLRPGSRTGP
;
A
#
# COMPACT_ATOMS: atom_id res chain seq x y z
N MET A 1 -22.31 28.77 82.88
CA MET A 1 -23.14 29.98 83.04
C MET A 1 -23.98 30.14 81.76
N ARG A 2 -25.30 30.09 81.91
CA ARG A 2 -26.39 30.37 80.93
C ARG A 2 -26.65 29.42 79.74
N LEU A 3 -27.54 28.47 80.04
CA LEU A 3 -28.56 27.84 79.18
C LEU A 3 -29.58 28.85 78.61
N ARG A 4 -30.08 28.60 77.38
CA ARG A 4 -31.50 28.66 76.88
C ARG A 4 -31.55 27.82 75.57
N SER A 5 -32.20 26.65 75.41
CA SER A 5 -33.64 26.28 75.33
C SER A 5 -34.40 27.10 74.26
N ILE A 6 -35.18 26.62 73.27
CA ILE A 6 -36.13 25.49 73.09
C ILE A 6 -36.35 25.30 71.57
N GLY A 7 -36.47 24.08 71.01
CA GLY A 7 -37.76 23.66 70.42
C GLY A 7 -37.64 22.54 69.37
N ARG A 8 -38.44 21.49 69.57
CA ARG A 8 -38.50 20.20 68.87
C ARG A 8 -39.21 20.28 67.50
N ALA A 9 -38.79 19.45 66.56
CA ALA A 9 -39.70 18.70 65.70
C ALA A 9 -39.04 17.37 65.28
N VAL A 10 -39.74 16.28 65.58
CA VAL A 10 -39.38 14.89 65.27
C VAL A 10 -39.89 14.58 63.86
N LEU A 11 -39.03 14.04 62.98
CA LEU A 11 -39.48 13.27 61.83
C LEU A 11 -38.62 12.00 61.74
N VAL A 12 -39.30 10.87 61.92
CA VAL A 12 -38.77 9.52 61.73
C VAL A 12 -38.62 9.31 60.22
N GLY A 13 -37.39 9.08 59.76
CA GLY A 13 -37.07 8.76 58.38
C GLY A 13 -35.98 7.69 58.35
N THR A 14 -36.37 6.50 57.90
CA THR A 14 -35.55 5.30 57.72
C THR A 14 -34.22 5.57 57.00
N LEU A 15 -33.12 5.12 57.61
CA LEU A 15 -31.75 5.23 57.09
C LEU A 15 -31.52 4.13 56.03
N THR A 16 -31.60 4.49 54.75
CA THR A 16 -31.12 3.66 53.65
C THR A 16 -29.60 3.85 53.55
N ALA A 17 -28.83 2.78 53.74
CA ALA A 17 -27.39 2.78 53.57
C ALA A 17 -27.04 3.00 52.08
N VAL A 18 -26.49 4.17 51.76
CA VAL A 18 -25.87 4.45 50.45
C VAL A 18 -24.46 3.87 50.49
N VAL A 19 -24.24 2.78 49.75
CA VAL A 19 -22.91 2.27 49.43
C VAL A 19 -22.28 3.26 48.45
N VAL A 20 -21.29 4.02 48.90
CA VAL A 20 -20.40 4.80 48.03
C VAL A 20 -19.46 3.81 47.34
N GLY A 21 -19.85 3.34 46.16
CA GLY A 21 -18.96 2.63 45.26
C GLY A 21 -17.98 3.63 44.65
N MET A 22 -16.69 3.51 44.98
CA MET A 22 -15.63 4.23 44.29
C MET A 22 -15.47 3.62 42.88
N ALA A 23 -16.08 4.27 41.89
CA ALA A 23 -15.80 4.00 40.49
C ALA A 23 -14.49 4.70 40.11
N GLY A 24 -13.47 3.90 39.78
CA GLY A 24 -12.25 4.40 39.14
C GLY A 24 -12.56 5.03 37.78
N PRO A 25 -11.67 5.87 37.24
CA PRO A 25 -11.91 6.54 35.98
C PRO A 25 -11.96 5.49 34.87
N ALA A 26 -13.13 5.35 34.23
CA ALA A 26 -13.25 4.68 32.96
C ALA A 26 -12.49 5.52 31.92
N SER A 27 -11.46 4.92 31.32
CA SER A 27 -10.80 5.44 30.13
C SER A 27 -11.82 5.53 29.01
N ALA A 28 -12.26 6.75 28.71
CA ALA A 28 -13.07 7.05 27.54
C ALA A 28 -12.24 6.76 26.28
N GLY A 29 -12.69 5.78 25.51
CA GLY A 29 -12.17 5.49 24.18
C GLY A 29 -12.29 6.71 23.27
N VAL A 30 -11.24 6.92 22.48
CA VAL A 30 -11.22 7.93 21.42
C VAL A 30 -12.40 7.69 20.48
N SER A 31 -13.33 8.63 20.46
CA SER A 31 -14.44 8.66 19.50
C SER A 31 -13.90 9.21 18.18
N GLY A 32 -13.73 8.32 17.20
CA GLY A 32 -13.42 8.71 15.82
C GLY A 32 -14.64 9.36 15.17
N ASN A 33 -14.48 10.56 14.61
CA ASN A 33 -15.61 11.30 14.05
C ASN A 33 -15.33 11.81 12.62
N GLY A 34 -15.67 10.93 11.68
CA GLY A 34 -16.02 11.16 10.29
C GLY A 34 -16.56 9.82 9.80
N PRO A 35 -17.68 9.72 9.07
CA PRO A 35 -18.31 8.44 8.79
C PRO A 35 -17.28 7.53 8.12
N VAL A 36 -16.87 6.50 8.84
CA VAL A 36 -16.37 5.28 8.22
C VAL A 36 -17.57 4.83 7.38
N GLY A 37 -17.40 4.72 6.07
CA GLY A 37 -18.49 4.32 5.18
C GLY A 37 -19.18 3.08 5.73
N SER A 38 -20.43 2.84 5.32
CA SER A 38 -21.16 1.61 5.61
C SER A 38 -20.51 0.33 5.04
N GLY A 39 -19.29 0.42 4.53
CA GLY A 39 -18.51 -0.68 3.99
C GLY A 39 -18.02 -1.67 5.04
N SER A 40 -17.41 -2.74 4.55
CA SER A 40 -16.96 -3.88 5.34
C SER A 40 -15.50 -3.74 5.75
N LEU A 41 -15.17 -4.12 6.99
CA LEU A 41 -13.80 -4.09 7.51
C LEU A 41 -12.97 -5.25 6.92
N LEU A 42 -11.85 -4.91 6.28
CA LEU A 42 -10.99 -5.86 5.56
C LEU A 42 -9.66 -6.13 6.28
N VAL A 43 -9.04 -5.06 6.82
CA VAL A 43 -7.81 -5.14 7.61
C VAL A 43 -7.94 -4.21 8.82
N ASP A 44 -7.53 -4.70 9.98
CA ASP A 44 -7.40 -3.93 11.21
C ASP A 44 -6.10 -4.37 11.90
N GLU A 45 -5.04 -3.57 11.74
CA GLU A 45 -3.71 -3.85 12.26
C GLU A 45 -3.15 -2.61 12.96
N THR A 46 -2.84 -2.74 14.25
CA THR A 46 -2.39 -1.62 15.08
C THR A 46 -0.89 -1.36 14.95
N PHE A 47 -0.10 -2.40 14.63
CA PHE A 47 1.36 -2.45 14.69
C PHE A 47 1.96 -2.16 16.07
N THR A 48 1.15 -2.23 17.13
CA THR A 48 1.62 -1.99 18.51
C THR A 48 2.33 -3.19 19.13
N GLY A 49 2.13 -4.39 18.58
CA GLY A 49 2.68 -5.64 19.08
C GLY A 49 4.09 -5.96 18.57
N ALA A 50 4.67 -7.02 19.13
CA ALA A 50 5.97 -7.57 18.69
C ALA A 50 5.87 -8.45 17.43
N SER A 51 4.65 -8.68 16.93
CA SER A 51 4.34 -9.42 15.71
C SER A 51 3.04 -8.87 15.11
N VAL A 52 2.77 -9.20 13.84
CA VAL A 52 1.48 -8.98 13.18
C VAL A 52 0.65 -10.26 13.21
N ASP A 53 -0.66 -10.14 13.31
CA ASP A 53 -1.57 -11.29 13.37
C ASP A 53 -1.84 -11.89 11.98
N ASP A 54 -1.67 -11.08 10.92
CA ASP A 54 -1.85 -11.51 9.55
C ASP A 54 -0.58 -12.19 8.98
N PRO A 55 -0.58 -13.51 8.73
CA PRO A 55 0.57 -14.19 8.15
C PRO A 55 0.87 -13.77 6.70
N GLU A 56 -0.10 -13.16 6.01
CA GLU A 56 0.07 -12.64 4.66
C GLU A 56 0.49 -11.16 4.64
N LEU A 57 0.69 -10.52 5.79
CA LEU A 57 1.33 -9.22 5.87
C LEU A 57 2.84 -9.41 5.85
N ARG A 58 3.44 -9.14 4.69
CA ARG A 58 4.86 -9.38 4.42
C ARG A 58 5.67 -8.11 4.57
N ALA A 59 6.82 -8.18 5.23
CA ALA A 59 7.81 -7.12 5.24
C ALA A 59 8.75 -7.25 4.05
N LEU A 60 9.01 -6.13 3.38
CA LEU A 60 9.91 -6.00 2.25
C LEU A 60 10.93 -4.90 2.55
N GLY A 61 12.18 -5.10 2.11
CA GLY A 61 13.25 -4.14 2.35
C GLY A 61 13.49 -3.91 3.85
N ASP A 62 13.46 -2.65 4.26
CA ASP A 62 13.83 -2.21 5.61
C ASP A 62 12.73 -2.33 6.68
N ALA A 63 11.52 -2.74 6.30
CA ALA A 63 10.38 -2.70 7.21
C ALA A 63 10.56 -3.62 8.43
N CYS A 64 10.24 -3.10 9.61
CA CYS A 64 10.41 -3.79 10.89
C CYS A 64 9.40 -3.30 11.94
N LEU A 65 9.22 -4.07 13.01
CA LEU A 65 8.42 -3.68 14.18
C LEU A 65 9.32 -3.19 15.30
N THR A 66 8.98 -2.03 15.86
CA THR A 66 9.76 -1.42 16.95
C THR A 66 9.55 -2.10 18.30
N ALA A 67 8.43 -2.81 18.49
CA ALA A 67 8.16 -3.63 19.66
C ALA A 67 8.71 -5.06 19.55
N ALA A 68 9.14 -5.49 18.35
CA ALA A 68 9.72 -6.81 18.17
C ALA A 68 11.15 -6.87 18.75
N THR A 69 11.45 -7.93 19.51
CA THR A 69 12.77 -8.14 20.15
C THR A 69 13.64 -9.16 19.44
N ALA A 70 13.10 -9.83 18.41
CA ALA A 70 13.80 -10.85 17.64
C ALA A 70 13.69 -10.56 16.13
N PRO A 71 14.69 -10.95 15.32
CA PRO A 71 14.61 -10.88 13.87
C PRO A 71 13.40 -11.66 13.31
N ALA A 72 13.03 -11.34 12.07
CA ALA A 72 11.95 -12.05 11.38
C ALA A 72 12.30 -13.54 11.20
N THR A 73 11.36 -14.43 11.54
CA THR A 73 11.47 -15.88 11.33
C THR A 73 10.74 -16.36 10.07
N GLY A 74 10.21 -15.44 9.26
CA GLY A 74 9.43 -15.70 8.05
C GLY A 74 9.28 -14.43 7.20
N THR A 75 8.19 -14.31 6.45
CA THR A 75 7.95 -13.16 5.57
C THR A 75 7.44 -11.92 6.29
N GLY A 76 7.00 -12.02 7.54
CA GLY A 76 6.52 -10.88 8.33
C GLY A 76 7.65 -10.00 8.90
N PRO A 77 7.32 -8.81 9.42
CA PRO A 77 8.31 -7.91 10.00
C PRO A 77 8.91 -8.44 11.32
N GLY A 78 10.21 -8.26 11.50
CA GLY A 78 10.95 -8.58 12.73
C GLY A 78 11.43 -7.34 13.48
N SER A 79 12.33 -7.51 14.43
CA SER A 79 12.92 -6.42 15.23
C SER A 79 13.68 -5.41 14.38
N CYS A 80 13.47 -4.12 14.65
CA CYS A 80 14.27 -3.05 14.06
C CYS A 80 15.73 -3.07 14.56
N THR A 81 16.67 -2.84 13.64
CA THR A 81 18.12 -2.86 13.91
C THR A 81 18.73 -1.48 14.22
N SER A 82 17.96 -0.41 14.04
CA SER A 82 18.38 0.98 14.30
C SER A 82 17.28 1.75 15.06
N THR A 83 17.66 2.88 15.65
CA THR A 83 16.98 3.58 16.76
C THR A 83 15.46 3.62 16.68
N THR A 84 14.85 3.01 17.69
CA THR A 84 13.45 3.00 18.05
C THR A 84 12.97 4.42 18.40
N PRO A 85 11.73 4.81 18.06
CA PRO A 85 11.08 5.99 18.64
C PRO A 85 11.03 5.86 20.17
N ALA A 86 11.00 6.98 20.88
CA ALA A 86 10.68 6.96 22.31
C ALA A 86 9.28 6.35 22.50
N ALA A 87 9.14 5.46 23.50
CA ALA A 87 7.85 4.86 23.82
C ALA A 87 6.83 5.96 24.12
N ASP A 88 5.74 6.01 23.36
CA ASP A 88 4.60 6.93 23.58
C ASP A 88 3.55 6.35 24.55
N GLY A 89 3.87 5.21 25.17
CA GLY A 89 2.99 4.47 26.07
C GLY A 89 1.91 3.65 25.35
N ARG A 90 1.85 3.66 24.01
CA ARG A 90 0.86 2.91 23.22
C ARG A 90 1.40 1.62 22.59
N GLY A 91 2.69 1.35 22.76
CA GLY A 91 3.34 0.13 22.26
C GLY A 91 4.30 0.41 21.11
N GLY A 92 4.39 -0.53 20.18
CA GLY A 92 5.22 -0.47 18.99
C GLY A 92 4.65 0.35 17.83
N TRP A 93 5.41 0.35 16.76
CA TRP A 93 5.16 0.98 15.47
C TRP A 93 5.68 0.04 14.39
N LEU A 94 5.06 0.09 13.21
CA LEU A 94 5.72 -0.34 12.00
C LEU A 94 6.69 0.77 11.58
N GLN A 95 7.99 0.47 11.56
CA GLN A 95 8.98 1.34 10.94
C GLN A 95 9.21 0.86 9.50
N LEU A 96 9.01 1.76 8.54
CA LEU A 96 9.24 1.49 7.13
C LEU A 96 10.69 1.74 6.73
N THR A 97 11.29 2.82 7.23
CA THR A 97 12.73 3.08 7.07
C THR A 97 13.30 3.79 8.29
N PRO A 98 14.59 3.56 8.60
CA PRO A 98 15.33 4.40 9.52
C PRO A 98 15.84 5.67 8.84
N ALA A 99 16.32 6.64 9.64
CA ALA A 99 16.99 7.85 9.16
C ALA A 99 18.42 7.56 8.67
N VAL A 100 18.53 6.77 7.61
CA VAL A 100 19.77 6.42 6.92
C VAL A 100 19.57 6.72 5.44
N ASP A 101 20.63 7.11 4.73
CA ASP A 101 20.53 7.42 3.31
C ASP A 101 20.14 6.20 2.47
N PHE A 102 19.42 6.46 1.38
CA PHE A 102 19.14 5.49 0.30
C PHE A 102 18.45 4.19 0.74
N ARG A 103 17.52 4.26 1.69
CA ARG A 103 16.74 3.10 2.16
C ARG A 103 15.37 3.04 1.49
N SER A 104 14.82 1.83 1.39
CA SER A 104 13.45 1.57 0.97
C SER A 104 12.91 0.41 1.80
N GLY A 105 11.71 0.56 2.33
CA GLY A 105 11.05 -0.50 3.07
C GLY A 105 9.54 -0.41 2.93
N ALA A 106 8.89 -1.55 2.94
CA ALA A 106 7.45 -1.65 2.78
C ALA A 106 6.86 -2.81 3.57
N VAL A 107 5.57 -2.72 3.88
CA VAL A 107 4.74 -3.90 4.14
C VAL A 107 3.77 -4.10 2.99
N LEU A 108 3.54 -5.36 2.64
CA LEU A 108 2.59 -5.79 1.62
C LEU A 108 1.53 -6.67 2.29
N ALA A 109 0.27 -6.24 2.25
CA ALA A 109 -0.86 -7.11 2.53
C ALA A 109 -1.07 -7.99 1.30
N ASN A 110 -0.57 -9.22 1.37
CA ASN A 110 -0.47 -10.12 0.22
C ASN A 110 -1.79 -10.88 -0.09
N ARG A 111 -2.85 -10.62 0.68
CA ARG A 111 -4.19 -11.16 0.43
C ARG A 111 -4.90 -10.30 -0.63
N PRO A 112 -5.40 -10.90 -1.71
CA PRO A 112 -6.20 -10.16 -2.68
C PRO A 112 -7.48 -9.59 -2.04
N LEU A 113 -7.76 -8.32 -2.31
CA LEU A 113 -8.97 -7.60 -1.91
C LEU A 113 -9.83 -7.30 -3.16
N PRO A 114 -11.16 -7.34 -3.06
CA PRO A 114 -12.04 -6.98 -4.18
C PRO A 114 -11.90 -5.50 -4.54
N ALA A 115 -11.72 -5.20 -5.82
CA ALA A 115 -11.65 -3.81 -6.29
C ALA A 115 -13.04 -3.18 -6.50
N GLY A 116 -14.07 -4.00 -6.78
CA GLY A 116 -15.39 -3.54 -7.24
C GLY A 116 -16.23 -2.77 -6.23
N ASN A 117 -15.88 -2.78 -4.95
CA ASN A 117 -16.62 -2.10 -3.87
C ASN A 117 -15.88 -0.87 -3.34
N GLY A 118 -14.81 -0.45 -4.02
CA GLY A 118 -13.94 0.62 -3.58
C GLY A 118 -13.14 0.24 -2.32
N LEU A 119 -12.25 1.14 -1.92
CA LEU A 119 -11.35 0.95 -0.79
C LEU A 119 -11.19 2.25 0.00
N VAL A 120 -11.25 2.17 1.32
CA VAL A 120 -10.86 3.22 2.25
C VAL A 120 -9.71 2.69 3.09
N VAL A 121 -8.57 3.37 3.01
CA VAL A 121 -7.36 3.05 3.77
C VAL A 121 -7.07 4.21 4.69
N GLN A 122 -6.96 3.93 5.99
CA GLN A 122 -6.61 4.92 6.99
C GLN A 122 -5.45 4.41 7.84
N PHE A 123 -4.51 5.28 8.16
CA PHE A 123 -3.41 4.98 9.09
C PHE A 123 -2.85 6.27 9.69
N ASP A 124 -2.24 6.14 10.86
CA ASP A 124 -1.41 7.20 11.45
C ASP A 124 0.02 7.09 10.92
N GLN A 125 0.64 8.22 10.60
CA GLN A 125 2.00 8.28 10.09
C GLN A 125 2.85 9.29 10.87
N LEU A 126 4.15 8.99 11.01
CA LEU A 126 5.16 9.92 11.49
C LEU A 126 6.32 10.00 10.50
N GLN A 127 6.74 11.23 10.20
CA GLN A 127 7.97 11.58 9.50
C GLN A 127 8.76 12.57 10.36
N TYR A 128 9.95 12.20 10.80
CA TYR A 128 10.78 13.04 11.66
C TYR A 128 12.25 12.61 11.70
N GLY A 129 13.09 13.48 12.28
CA GLY A 129 14.49 13.16 12.56
C GLY A 129 15.41 13.40 11.37
N GLY A 130 16.39 12.53 11.18
CA GLY A 130 17.28 12.52 10.03
C GLY A 130 17.94 13.86 9.65
N SER A 131 18.42 13.92 8.40
CA SER A 131 19.07 15.10 7.81
C SER A 131 18.32 15.59 6.59
N GLY A 132 17.89 16.85 6.64
CA GLY A 132 17.20 17.57 5.56
C GLY A 132 15.78 17.09 5.23
N GLY A 133 15.27 16.07 5.93
CA GLY A 133 13.86 15.71 6.04
C GLY A 133 13.30 15.06 4.77
N GLY A 134 13.43 13.73 4.65
CA GLY A 134 12.92 13.03 3.48
C GLY A 134 12.96 11.51 3.50
N ASP A 135 12.44 10.86 2.46
CA ASP A 135 11.68 11.50 1.40
C ASP A 135 10.18 11.50 1.71
N GLY A 136 9.64 10.37 2.17
CA GLY A 136 8.26 10.28 2.63
C GLY A 136 7.70 8.86 2.69
N ILE A 137 6.41 8.78 3.00
CA ILE A 137 5.62 7.54 3.07
C ILE A 137 4.69 7.47 1.86
N GLY A 138 4.53 6.28 1.30
CA GLY A 138 3.59 5.98 0.24
C GLY A 138 2.60 4.89 0.63
N PHE A 139 1.40 4.97 0.08
CA PHE A 139 0.46 3.86 -0.04
C PHE A 139 0.41 3.43 -1.50
N PHE A 140 0.32 2.14 -1.78
CA PHE A 140 0.17 1.66 -3.15
C PHE A 140 -0.81 0.50 -3.28
N LEU A 141 -1.42 0.41 -4.47
CA LEU A 141 -2.21 -0.71 -4.95
C LEU A 141 -1.46 -1.37 -6.11
N VAL A 142 -1.48 -2.70 -6.14
CA VAL A 142 -0.99 -3.53 -7.25
C VAL A 142 -2.09 -4.48 -7.70
N ASP A 143 -1.98 -4.99 -8.91
CA ASP A 143 -2.79 -6.11 -9.35
C ASP A 143 -2.67 -7.30 -8.37
N GLY A 144 -3.81 -7.81 -7.92
CA GLY A 144 -3.91 -8.91 -6.96
C GLY A 144 -3.29 -10.23 -7.43
N ASP A 145 -3.04 -10.42 -8.73
CA ASP A 145 -2.31 -11.57 -9.27
C ASP A 145 -0.80 -11.33 -9.41
N THR A 146 -0.33 -10.09 -9.25
CA THR A 146 1.10 -9.77 -9.33
C THR A 146 1.85 -10.25 -8.08
N GLU A 147 3.01 -10.87 -8.28
CA GLU A 147 3.94 -11.18 -7.21
C GLU A 147 4.85 -9.98 -6.95
N VAL A 148 4.72 -9.38 -5.77
CA VAL A 148 5.56 -8.27 -5.33
C VAL A 148 6.59 -8.80 -4.32
N THR A 149 7.86 -8.68 -4.67
CA THR A 149 8.99 -9.20 -3.87
C THR A 149 9.90 -8.11 -3.31
N ALA A 150 9.71 -6.85 -3.73
CA ALA A 150 10.49 -5.70 -3.27
C ALA A 150 9.63 -4.43 -3.31
N PRO A 151 9.92 -3.44 -2.45
CA PRO A 151 9.37 -2.10 -2.63
C PRO A 151 9.92 -1.47 -3.91
N GLY A 152 9.25 -0.41 -4.38
CA GLY A 152 9.78 0.44 -5.44
C GLY A 152 11.01 1.23 -5.00
N SER A 153 11.49 2.08 -5.90
CA SER A 153 12.77 2.76 -5.71
C SER A 153 12.79 3.69 -4.50
N ASN A 154 13.98 3.81 -3.91
CA ASN A 154 14.25 4.73 -2.81
C ASN A 154 14.23 6.20 -3.26
N GLY A 155 14.47 7.16 -2.36
CA GLY A 155 14.56 8.56 -2.73
C GLY A 155 13.24 9.13 -3.27
N SER A 156 13.31 9.75 -4.45
CA SER A 156 12.18 10.39 -5.13
C SER A 156 11.07 9.43 -5.56
N GLY A 157 11.30 8.10 -5.52
CA GLY A 157 10.33 7.08 -5.89
C GLY A 157 9.32 6.71 -4.78
N LEU A 158 9.58 7.11 -3.53
CA LEU A 158 8.75 6.82 -2.34
C LEU A 158 8.37 5.36 -2.16
N GLY A 159 9.22 4.43 -2.62
CA GLY A 159 8.92 3.00 -2.56
C GLY A 159 7.79 2.55 -3.51
N TYR A 160 7.37 3.38 -4.47
CA TYR A 160 6.39 3.03 -5.51
C TYR A 160 6.94 3.18 -6.92
N ALA A 161 7.37 4.38 -7.31
CA ALA A 161 7.80 4.65 -8.68
C ALA A 161 9.26 4.25 -8.93
N GLN A 162 9.65 4.14 -10.20
CA GLN A 162 11.03 3.91 -10.63
C GLN A 162 11.88 5.18 -10.54
N ARG A 163 13.20 5.06 -10.54
CA ARG A 163 14.10 6.20 -10.76
C ARG A 163 15.42 5.78 -11.38
N THR A 164 16.17 6.75 -11.87
CA THR A 164 17.54 6.63 -12.38
C THR A 164 18.42 7.66 -11.68
N TYR A 165 19.44 7.19 -10.97
CA TYR A 165 20.32 8.06 -10.18
C TYR A 165 21.77 7.60 -10.27
N GLY A 166 22.67 8.55 -10.52
CA GLY A 166 24.09 8.23 -10.74
C GLY A 166 24.34 7.27 -11.92
N GLY A 167 23.42 7.24 -12.90
CA GLY A 167 23.45 6.29 -14.02
C GLY A 167 22.93 4.89 -13.69
N VAL A 168 22.46 4.63 -12.47
CA VAL A 168 21.89 3.35 -12.03
C VAL A 168 20.37 3.41 -12.06
N GLN A 169 19.74 2.37 -12.62
CA GLN A 169 18.29 2.22 -12.67
C GLN A 169 17.77 1.48 -11.43
N TYR A 170 16.72 2.00 -10.82
CA TYR A 170 16.01 1.42 -9.69
C TYR A 170 14.54 1.23 -10.08
N PRO A 171 14.03 -0.01 -10.12
CA PRO A 171 12.65 -0.26 -10.52
C PRO A 171 11.64 0.26 -9.49
N GLY A 172 10.46 0.61 -9.97
CA GLY A 172 9.26 0.76 -9.16
C GLY A 172 8.62 -0.59 -8.84
N VAL A 173 7.48 -0.55 -8.16
CA VAL A 173 6.69 -1.74 -7.81
C VAL A 173 6.09 -2.36 -9.08
N ALA A 174 6.46 -3.62 -9.36
CA ALA A 174 5.90 -4.37 -10.47
C ALA A 174 4.37 -4.50 -10.36
N GLY A 175 3.68 -4.38 -11.50
CA GLY A 175 2.20 -4.43 -11.56
C GLY A 175 1.50 -3.36 -10.72
N GLY A 176 2.14 -2.21 -10.48
CA GLY A 176 1.57 -1.08 -9.79
C GLY A 176 0.33 -0.54 -10.52
N TYR A 177 -0.73 -0.26 -9.76
CA TYR A 177 -1.96 0.35 -10.27
C TYR A 177 -2.11 1.81 -9.81
N LEU A 178 -1.86 2.06 -8.53
CA LEU A 178 -2.01 3.38 -7.92
C LEU A 178 -0.94 3.57 -6.84
N GLY A 179 -0.25 4.70 -6.85
CA GLY A 179 0.64 5.13 -5.77
C GLY A 179 0.25 6.49 -5.24
N VAL A 180 0.10 6.61 -3.93
CA VAL A 180 -0.18 7.86 -3.21
C VAL A 180 1.00 8.14 -2.30
N GLY A 181 1.76 9.19 -2.58
CA GLY A 181 2.88 9.65 -1.76
C GLY A 181 2.48 10.80 -0.84
N VAL A 182 2.82 10.69 0.45
CA VAL A 182 2.80 11.74 1.47
C VAL A 182 4.25 12.19 1.67
N ASP A 183 4.62 13.23 0.94
CA ASP A 183 6.00 13.53 0.56
C ASP A 183 6.52 14.77 1.31
N ALA A 184 7.53 14.57 2.16
CA ALA A 184 8.18 15.65 2.90
C ALA A 184 9.02 16.54 1.98
N VAL A 185 9.71 15.94 1.01
CA VAL A 185 10.65 16.62 0.12
C VAL A 185 9.95 17.20 -1.11
N GLY A 186 8.93 16.52 -1.61
CA GLY A 186 8.15 16.88 -2.79
C GLY A 186 8.67 16.34 -4.11
N SER A 187 9.62 15.41 -4.07
CA SER A 187 10.27 14.85 -5.25
C SER A 187 9.45 13.77 -5.95
N PHE A 188 8.41 13.22 -5.32
CA PHE A 188 7.54 12.24 -5.93
C PHE A 188 6.67 12.84 -7.04
N ALA A 189 6.34 14.13 -6.95
CA ALA A 189 5.51 14.82 -7.94
C ALA A 189 6.24 15.12 -9.27
N VAL A 190 7.55 15.35 -9.21
CA VAL A 190 8.40 15.73 -10.35
C VAL A 190 8.88 14.50 -11.11
N ASP A 191 9.10 14.62 -12.42
CA ASP A 191 9.68 13.54 -13.24
C ASP A 191 11.21 13.57 -13.29
N ASP A 192 11.83 14.27 -12.34
CA ASP A 192 13.28 14.19 -12.14
C ASP A 192 13.70 12.73 -11.90
N GLU A 193 14.96 12.42 -12.22
CA GLU A 193 15.46 11.05 -12.13
C GLU A 193 14.69 10.03 -13.01
N GLY A 194 13.90 10.48 -14.00
CA GLY A 194 13.27 9.59 -14.98
C GLY A 194 12.01 8.86 -14.49
N LYS A 195 11.39 9.33 -13.40
CA LYS A 195 10.02 8.92 -13.02
C LYS A 195 9.05 9.20 -14.16
N GLY A 196 8.03 8.36 -14.33
CA GLY A 196 7.07 8.56 -15.43
C GLY A 196 7.61 8.14 -16.81
N ALA A 197 8.71 7.38 -16.89
CA ALA A 197 9.24 6.94 -18.18
C ALA A 197 8.18 6.16 -18.99
N GLY A 198 7.99 6.53 -20.25
CA GLY A 198 6.97 5.93 -21.12
C GLY A 198 5.58 6.58 -21.03
N CYS A 199 5.39 7.58 -20.15
CA CYS A 199 4.15 8.34 -20.10
C CYS A 199 4.04 9.32 -21.27
N SER A 200 2.86 9.38 -21.90
CA SER A 200 2.58 10.29 -23.03
C SER A 200 2.58 11.76 -22.63
N THR A 201 2.34 12.04 -21.34
CA THR A 201 2.31 13.38 -20.77
C THR A 201 3.21 13.40 -19.55
N PRO A 202 4.26 14.23 -19.53
CA PRO A 202 5.11 14.38 -18.35
C PRO A 202 4.34 15.09 -17.23
N SER A 203 4.82 14.92 -16.00
CA SER A 203 4.36 15.71 -14.86
C SER A 203 4.46 17.21 -15.18
N PRO A 204 3.39 17.99 -14.93
CA PRO A 204 3.43 19.45 -15.07
C PRO A 204 4.21 20.11 -13.94
N VAL A 205 4.67 19.35 -12.95
CA VAL A 205 5.39 19.85 -11.78
C VAL A 205 6.85 20.03 -12.17
N ALA A 206 7.30 21.29 -12.22
CA ALA A 206 8.66 21.64 -12.66
C ALA A 206 9.70 21.63 -11.52
N SER A 207 9.25 21.66 -10.26
CA SER A 207 10.11 21.70 -9.08
C SER A 207 9.47 20.97 -7.91
N ARG A 208 10.29 20.50 -6.97
CA ARG A 208 9.83 19.80 -5.77
C ARG A 208 8.71 20.57 -5.06
N MET A 209 7.70 19.85 -4.58
CA MET A 209 6.61 20.39 -3.75
C MET A 209 6.68 19.84 -2.31
N PRO A 210 7.51 20.41 -1.42
CA PRO A 210 7.64 19.91 -0.06
C PRO A 210 6.31 19.86 0.68
N SER A 211 6.17 18.91 1.59
CA SER A 211 4.93 18.65 2.34
C SER A 211 3.71 18.58 1.42
N SER A 212 3.69 17.62 0.51
CA SER A 212 2.58 17.44 -0.43
C SER A 212 2.04 16.02 -0.42
N VAL A 213 0.83 15.88 -0.94
CA VAL A 213 0.32 14.60 -1.41
C VAL A 213 0.44 14.57 -2.92
N SER A 214 0.91 13.46 -3.47
CA SER A 214 0.99 13.25 -4.91
C SER A 214 0.49 11.85 -5.28
N VAL A 215 -0.16 11.75 -6.43
CA VAL A 215 -0.74 10.51 -6.95
C VAL A 215 -0.11 10.17 -8.29
N ARG A 216 0.35 8.93 -8.42
CA ARG A 216 0.86 8.33 -9.66
C ARG A 216 0.02 7.11 -10.04
N GLY A 217 -0.17 6.94 -11.35
CA GLY A 217 -0.95 5.85 -11.93
C GLY A 217 -0.15 4.55 -12.09
N PRO A 218 -0.63 3.65 -12.98
CA PRO A 218 -0.06 2.32 -13.16
C PRO A 218 1.37 2.33 -13.69
N GLY A 219 2.16 1.32 -13.34
CA GLY A 219 3.53 1.14 -13.79
C GLY A 219 4.07 -0.27 -13.53
N ASP A 220 5.13 -0.62 -14.24
CA ASP A 220 5.80 -1.91 -14.09
C ASP A 220 7.32 -1.77 -14.28
N GLY A 221 8.08 -2.16 -13.26
CA GLY A 221 9.54 -2.05 -13.24
C GLY A 221 10.00 -0.62 -13.55
N MET A 222 10.54 -0.39 -14.74
CA MET A 222 11.11 0.90 -15.17
C MET A 222 10.17 1.81 -15.97
N THR A 223 8.94 1.38 -16.25
CA THR A 223 8.02 2.08 -17.18
C THR A 223 6.68 2.37 -16.52
N GLY A 224 6.05 3.49 -16.90
CA GLY A 224 4.77 3.94 -16.35
C GLY A 224 4.96 4.83 -15.13
N TYR A 225 4.10 4.66 -14.12
CA TYR A 225 4.01 5.48 -12.91
C TYR A 225 3.73 6.96 -13.22
N CYS A 226 2.85 7.20 -14.20
CA CYS A 226 2.54 8.53 -14.69
C CYS A 226 1.94 9.40 -13.60
N TYR A 227 2.39 10.65 -13.51
CA TYR A 227 1.79 11.64 -12.62
C TYR A 227 0.29 11.81 -12.92
N LEU A 228 -0.53 11.85 -11.87
CA LEU A 228 -1.97 12.15 -11.96
C LEU A 228 -2.31 13.50 -11.33
N ALA A 229 -1.89 13.73 -10.09
CA ALA A 229 -2.14 14.99 -9.37
C ALA A 229 -1.20 15.17 -8.19
N SER A 230 -1.09 16.41 -7.70
CA SER A 230 -0.41 16.76 -6.45
C SER A 230 -1.08 17.97 -5.81
N ALA A 231 -0.99 18.05 -4.49
CA ALA A 231 -1.49 19.17 -3.70
C ALA A 231 -0.63 19.35 -2.45
N ALA A 232 -0.35 20.61 -2.09
CA ALA A 232 0.37 20.93 -0.87
C ALA A 232 -0.50 20.65 0.36
N ILE A 233 0.13 20.10 1.40
CA ILE A 233 -0.42 20.04 2.75
C ILE A 233 -0.03 21.34 3.45
N GLY A 234 -1.02 22.06 3.98
CA GLY A 234 -0.79 23.29 4.73
C GLY A 234 0.03 23.06 6.00
N ALA A 235 0.51 24.15 6.62
CA ALA A 235 1.26 24.07 7.87
C ALA A 235 0.47 23.29 8.97
N PRO A 236 1.15 22.55 9.86
CA PRO A 236 2.61 22.37 9.94
C PRO A 236 3.26 21.48 8.85
N GLY A 237 2.48 20.86 7.97
CA GLY A 237 2.99 19.94 6.95
C GLY A 237 3.11 18.51 7.48
N VAL A 238 3.79 17.63 6.73
CA VAL A 238 3.82 16.18 7.02
C VAL A 238 4.87 15.75 8.04
N ARG A 239 5.90 16.58 8.21
CA ARG A 239 7.07 16.29 9.04
C ARG A 239 7.02 17.04 10.38
N GLY A 240 7.46 16.38 11.45
CA GLY A 240 7.60 16.99 12.78
C GLY A 240 9.05 17.11 13.26
N SER A 241 9.29 17.97 14.26
CA SER A 241 10.57 18.07 14.97
C SER A 241 10.81 16.94 15.97
N SER A 242 9.73 16.29 16.40
CA SER A 242 9.73 15.16 17.33
C SER A 242 8.64 14.17 16.91
N PRO A 243 8.65 12.92 17.41
CA PRO A 243 7.55 11.99 17.17
C PRO A 243 6.17 12.56 17.53
N ALA A 244 6.07 13.32 18.64
CA ALA A 244 4.82 13.90 19.10
C ALA A 244 4.26 14.96 18.13
N ASP A 245 5.14 15.72 17.47
CA ASP A 245 4.73 16.78 16.53
C ASP A 245 4.51 16.24 15.09
N ALA A 246 4.94 15.01 14.82
CA ALA A 246 4.97 14.41 13.48
C ALA A 246 3.70 13.61 13.13
N VAL A 247 2.81 13.37 14.09
CA VAL A 247 1.63 12.52 13.89
C VAL A 247 0.66 13.16 12.91
N ARG A 248 0.32 12.45 11.83
CA ARG A 248 -0.79 12.78 10.94
C ARG A 248 -1.62 11.53 10.69
N THR A 249 -2.95 11.64 10.66
CA THR A 249 -3.80 10.56 10.14
C THR A 249 -4.01 10.79 8.65
N ILE A 250 -3.70 9.79 7.84
CA ILE A 250 -3.92 9.80 6.40
C ILE A 250 -5.11 8.90 6.08
N ARG A 251 -6.03 9.39 5.25
CA ARG A 251 -7.11 8.58 4.68
C ARG A 251 -7.08 8.66 3.16
N VAL A 252 -6.86 7.53 2.50
CA VAL A 252 -6.98 7.36 1.05
C VAL A 252 -8.29 6.67 0.75
N THR A 253 -9.11 7.23 -0.13
CA THR A 253 -10.33 6.58 -0.62
C THR A 253 -10.23 6.39 -2.13
N VAL A 254 -10.46 5.16 -2.58
CA VAL A 254 -10.59 4.75 -3.98
C VAL A 254 -12.04 4.32 -4.18
N SER A 255 -12.79 5.07 -4.98
CA SER A 255 -14.22 4.81 -5.21
C SER A 255 -14.48 3.63 -6.17
N PRO A 256 -15.68 3.03 -6.15
CA PRO A 256 -16.00 1.79 -6.88
C PRO A 256 -16.28 1.96 -8.39
N GLU A 257 -16.37 3.18 -8.93
CA GLU A 257 -16.66 3.36 -10.35
C GLU A 257 -15.54 2.83 -11.28
N ALA A 258 -15.88 2.66 -12.57
CA ALA A 258 -14.96 2.10 -13.58
C ALA A 258 -13.63 2.87 -13.70
N LEU A 259 -13.63 4.19 -13.47
CA LEU A 259 -12.43 5.01 -13.32
C LEU A 259 -12.48 5.68 -11.94
N PRO A 260 -11.93 5.03 -10.90
CA PRO A 260 -12.03 5.50 -9.52
C PRO A 260 -11.64 6.97 -9.35
N LEU A 261 -12.50 7.74 -8.68
CA LEU A 261 -12.07 8.93 -7.96
C LEU A 261 -11.24 8.51 -6.74
N VAL A 262 -10.00 8.98 -6.71
CA VAL A 262 -9.07 8.86 -5.59
C VAL A 262 -9.11 10.17 -4.80
N THR A 263 -9.40 10.08 -3.51
CA THR A 263 -9.30 11.21 -2.58
C THR A 263 -8.30 10.92 -1.48
N VAL A 264 -7.56 11.95 -1.07
CA VAL A 264 -6.63 11.86 0.04
C VAL A 264 -6.99 12.95 1.05
N ALA A 265 -7.31 12.53 2.26
CA ALA A 265 -7.57 13.40 3.39
C ALA A 265 -6.48 13.27 4.45
N VAL A 266 -6.20 14.37 5.12
CA VAL A 266 -5.15 14.47 6.14
C VAL A 266 -5.76 15.11 7.39
N ASP A 267 -5.56 14.48 8.54
CA ASP A 267 -5.77 15.09 9.85
C ASP A 267 -4.42 15.57 10.35
N GLN A 268 -4.30 16.87 10.61
CA GLN A 268 -3.09 17.46 11.15
C GLN A 268 -2.99 17.35 12.68
N HIS A 269 -4.01 16.77 13.32
CA HIS A 269 -4.21 16.74 14.77
C HIS A 269 -4.25 18.14 15.40
N ASP A 270 -4.79 19.12 14.67
CA ASP A 270 -5.05 20.49 15.13
C ASP A 270 -6.44 20.65 15.76
N GLY A 271 -7.18 19.55 15.93
CA GLY A 271 -8.53 19.50 16.49
C GLY A 271 -9.65 19.71 15.47
N THR A 272 -9.32 19.90 14.19
CA THR A 272 -10.32 20.10 13.12
C THR A 272 -10.68 18.82 12.35
N GLY A 273 -9.94 17.73 12.55
CA GLY A 273 -10.18 16.43 11.96
C GLY A 273 -9.62 16.27 10.54
N LEU A 274 -10.12 15.27 9.82
CA LEU A 274 -9.71 14.97 8.44
C LEU A 274 -10.21 16.03 7.46
N HIS A 275 -9.29 16.58 6.65
CA HIS A 275 -9.61 17.46 5.51
C HIS A 275 -9.13 16.85 4.20
N THR A 276 -9.96 16.85 3.17
CA THR A 276 -9.55 16.42 1.83
C THR A 276 -8.55 17.41 1.25
N VAL A 277 -7.33 16.94 0.95
CA VAL A 277 -6.23 17.71 0.38
C VAL A 277 -6.16 17.53 -1.14
N LEU A 278 -6.45 16.32 -1.62
CA LEU A 278 -6.35 15.97 -3.03
C LEU A 278 -7.54 15.13 -3.47
N SER A 279 -8.01 15.37 -4.70
CA SER A 279 -9.04 14.59 -5.37
C SER A 279 -8.71 14.49 -6.87
N VAL A 280 -8.58 13.27 -7.40
CA VAL A 280 -8.20 13.02 -8.79
C VAL A 280 -8.85 11.74 -9.31
N ARG A 281 -9.21 11.67 -10.59
CA ARG A 281 -9.67 10.42 -11.21
C ARG A 281 -8.50 9.63 -11.77
N THR A 282 -8.54 8.30 -11.64
CA THR A 282 -7.60 7.43 -12.36
C THR A 282 -7.86 7.50 -13.86
N THR A 283 -6.84 7.10 -14.63
CA THR A 283 -6.90 7.07 -16.10
C THR A 283 -7.15 5.67 -16.66
N GLN A 284 -7.12 4.65 -15.79
CA GLN A 284 -7.29 3.25 -16.15
C GLN A 284 -8.23 2.56 -15.15
N ALA A 285 -9.02 1.61 -15.65
CA ALA A 285 -9.85 0.77 -14.81
C ALA A 285 -8.98 -0.09 -13.89
N PRO A 286 -9.44 -0.38 -12.67
CA PRO A 286 -8.68 -1.19 -11.75
C PRO A 286 -8.62 -2.66 -12.18
N PRO A 287 -7.56 -3.40 -11.77
CA PRO A 287 -7.59 -4.85 -11.81
C PRO A 287 -8.77 -5.37 -10.97
N PRO A 288 -9.30 -6.57 -11.24
CA PRO A 288 -10.47 -7.08 -10.50
C PRO A 288 -10.19 -7.29 -9.00
N THR A 289 -8.92 -7.51 -8.63
CA THR A 289 -8.43 -7.54 -7.25
C THR A 289 -7.24 -6.64 -7.07
N TYR A 290 -7.09 -6.14 -5.85
CA TYR A 290 -5.86 -5.48 -5.40
C TYR A 290 -5.08 -6.36 -4.43
N ARG A 291 -3.77 -6.20 -4.40
CA ARG A 291 -3.03 -6.20 -3.12
C ARG A 291 -2.62 -4.77 -2.81
N PHE A 292 -2.29 -4.49 -1.57
CA PHE A 292 -1.86 -3.15 -1.18
C PHE A 292 -0.61 -3.19 -0.32
N GLY A 293 0.11 -2.07 -0.29
CA GLY A 293 1.22 -1.89 0.61
C GLY A 293 1.38 -0.47 1.11
N LEU A 294 2.14 -0.36 2.19
CA LEU A 294 2.65 0.89 2.73
C LEU A 294 4.16 0.85 2.56
N ALA A 295 4.74 1.87 1.96
CA ALA A 295 6.16 1.97 1.70
C ALA A 295 6.71 3.29 2.23
N ALA A 296 8.01 3.35 2.46
CA ALA A 296 8.71 4.61 2.64
C ALA A 296 10.10 4.51 2.03
N SER A 297 10.69 5.66 1.76
CA SER A 297 12.08 5.70 1.34
C SER A 297 12.82 6.93 1.79
N THR A 298 14.14 6.81 1.72
CA THR A 298 15.09 7.91 1.93
C THR A 298 16.04 8.01 0.74
N GLY A 299 16.66 9.17 0.59
CA GLY A 299 17.65 9.50 -0.42
C GLY A 299 18.86 10.11 0.27
N THR A 300 19.38 11.22 -0.27
CA THR A 300 20.33 12.08 0.45
C THR A 300 19.64 12.94 1.52
N PHE A 301 18.31 13.01 1.45
CA PHE A 301 17.46 13.47 2.54
C PHE A 301 16.87 12.23 3.21
N ASN A 302 16.86 12.22 4.53
CA ASN A 302 16.40 11.06 5.29
C ASN A 302 15.60 11.51 6.52
N ASP A 303 14.71 10.64 6.96
CA ASP A 303 13.86 10.72 8.15
C ASP A 303 13.56 9.28 8.60
N VAL A 304 13.08 9.13 9.83
CA VAL A 304 12.40 7.92 10.29
C VAL A 304 10.96 7.98 9.80
N HIS A 305 10.48 6.88 9.22
CA HIS A 305 9.11 6.76 8.71
C HIS A 305 8.36 5.66 9.46
N LEU A 306 7.31 6.04 10.18
CA LEU A 306 6.52 5.10 10.99
C LEU A 306 5.06 5.11 10.59
N VAL A 307 4.41 3.97 10.77
CA VAL A 307 2.97 3.78 10.61
C VAL A 307 2.39 3.01 11.80
N ARG A 308 1.15 3.34 12.16
CA ARG A 308 0.32 2.56 13.10
C ARG A 308 -1.16 2.67 12.74
N ASP A 309 -1.98 1.91 13.45
CA ASP A 309 -3.44 2.00 13.40
C ASP A 309 -3.98 1.90 11.96
N LEU A 310 -3.45 0.94 11.18
CA LEU A 310 -3.88 0.66 9.83
C LEU A 310 -5.27 0.03 9.84
N ARG A 311 -6.19 0.71 9.17
CA ARG A 311 -7.54 0.23 8.92
C ARG A 311 -7.86 0.29 7.44
N VAL A 312 -8.31 -0.84 6.90
CA VAL A 312 -8.76 -0.95 5.50
C VAL A 312 -10.19 -1.44 5.48
N SER A 313 -11.05 -0.75 4.74
CA SER A 313 -12.46 -1.11 4.56
C SER A 313 -12.87 -0.92 3.11
N SER A 314 -13.95 -1.55 2.67
CA SER A 314 -14.57 -1.18 1.40
C SER A 314 -15.33 0.14 1.51
N VAL A 315 -15.65 0.78 0.37
CA VAL A 315 -16.58 1.92 0.36
C VAL A 315 -18.01 1.40 0.48
N ASP A 316 -18.37 0.47 -0.39
CA ASP A 316 -19.67 -0.19 -0.38
C ASP A 316 -19.63 -1.49 0.44
N PRO A 317 -20.68 -1.84 1.19
CA PRO A 317 -20.71 -3.08 1.95
C PRO A 317 -20.54 -4.30 1.04
N LEU A 318 -19.72 -5.25 1.51
CA LEU A 318 -19.55 -6.57 0.91
C LEU A 318 -20.62 -7.54 1.43
N GLY A 319 -20.76 -8.70 0.79
CA GLY A 319 -21.59 -9.79 1.27
C GLY A 319 -21.12 -10.38 2.61
N ASP A 320 -21.94 -11.25 3.23
CA ASP A 320 -21.58 -12.00 4.44
C ASP A 320 -21.99 -13.49 4.33
N PRO A 321 -21.06 -14.40 3.97
CA PRO A 321 -19.70 -14.12 3.50
C PRO A 321 -19.71 -13.47 2.12
N ASP A 322 -18.67 -12.70 1.83
CA ASP A 322 -18.40 -12.17 0.50
C ASP A 322 -17.64 -13.20 -0.34
N LEU A 323 -17.91 -13.21 -1.65
CA LEU A 323 -17.23 -14.08 -2.61
C LEU A 323 -16.84 -13.27 -3.84
N LEU A 324 -15.57 -13.36 -4.19
CA LEU A 324 -15.03 -12.90 -5.47
C LEU A 324 -14.45 -14.09 -6.22
N GLY A 325 -14.84 -14.27 -7.48
CA GLY A 325 -14.33 -15.31 -8.36
C GLY A 325 -13.56 -14.75 -9.54
N GLN A 326 -12.52 -15.45 -9.99
CA GLN A 326 -11.71 -15.07 -11.15
C GLN A 326 -11.23 -16.30 -11.92
N VAL A 327 -11.10 -16.15 -13.25
CA VAL A 327 -10.29 -17.07 -14.08
C VAL A 327 -8.87 -16.55 -14.07
N VAL A 328 -7.92 -17.39 -13.64
CA VAL A 328 -6.51 -17.00 -13.41
C VAL A 328 -5.51 -17.72 -14.33
N SER A 329 -6.00 -18.57 -15.23
CA SER A 329 -5.20 -19.12 -16.32
C SER A 329 -5.39 -18.32 -17.60
N THR A 330 -4.44 -18.46 -18.52
CA THR A 330 -4.54 -18.03 -19.91
C THR A 330 -4.55 -19.25 -20.83
N PRO A 331 -5.31 -19.23 -21.95
CA PRO A 331 -5.21 -20.26 -22.97
C PRO A 331 -3.79 -20.41 -23.52
N ALA A 332 -3.43 -21.61 -23.96
CA ALA A 332 -2.09 -21.87 -24.51
C ALA A 332 -1.78 -21.03 -25.76
N ASP A 333 -2.81 -20.74 -26.58
CA ASP A 333 -2.70 -19.92 -27.78
C ASP A 333 -2.96 -18.41 -27.53
N GLY A 334 -3.25 -18.04 -26.28
CA GLY A 334 -3.60 -16.68 -25.86
C GLY A 334 -5.02 -16.23 -26.23
N ASN A 335 -5.81 -17.05 -26.93
CA ASN A 335 -7.12 -16.66 -27.45
C ASN A 335 -8.27 -17.47 -26.84
N ALA A 336 -8.22 -18.80 -26.91
CA ALA A 336 -9.31 -19.65 -26.48
C ALA A 336 -8.83 -21.03 -26.04
N TYR A 337 -9.44 -21.56 -24.98
CA TYR A 337 -9.09 -22.88 -24.48
C TYR A 337 -9.60 -23.98 -25.43
N THR A 338 -8.76 -24.97 -25.67
CA THR A 338 -9.11 -26.18 -26.42
C THR A 338 -9.26 -27.40 -25.50
N ALA A 339 -9.86 -28.48 -26.01
CA ALA A 339 -10.08 -29.70 -25.24
C ALA A 339 -8.76 -30.24 -24.63
N GLY A 340 -8.80 -30.55 -23.33
CA GLY A 340 -7.64 -31.00 -22.56
C GLY A 340 -6.89 -29.87 -21.83
N GLU A 341 -7.09 -28.61 -22.20
CA GLU A 341 -6.56 -27.48 -21.41
C GLU A 341 -7.32 -27.35 -20.09
N THR A 342 -6.67 -26.76 -19.08
CA THR A 342 -7.27 -26.54 -17.76
C THR A 342 -7.55 -25.06 -17.53
N ILE A 343 -8.83 -24.71 -17.37
CA ILE A 343 -9.28 -23.42 -16.86
C ILE A 343 -9.09 -23.43 -15.35
N ARG A 344 -8.18 -22.60 -14.83
CA ARG A 344 -7.95 -22.43 -13.40
C ARG A 344 -8.75 -21.24 -12.89
N THR A 345 -9.46 -21.46 -11.80
CA THR A 345 -10.24 -20.42 -11.11
C THR A 345 -9.76 -20.23 -9.68
N ARG A 346 -9.90 -18.99 -9.22
CA ARG A 346 -9.58 -18.54 -7.86
C ARG A 346 -10.81 -17.91 -7.24
N TYR A 347 -11.05 -18.19 -5.97
CA TYR A 347 -12.14 -17.64 -5.18
C TYR A 347 -11.61 -17.03 -3.90
N VAL A 348 -11.82 -15.73 -3.70
CA VAL A 348 -11.53 -15.06 -2.42
C VAL A 348 -12.81 -15.05 -1.60
N VAL A 349 -12.79 -15.75 -0.47
CA VAL A 349 -13.93 -15.79 0.47
C VAL A 349 -13.57 -14.91 1.67
N THR A 350 -14.42 -13.94 1.98
CA THR A 350 -14.19 -12.98 3.07
C THR A 350 -15.34 -12.99 4.06
N ASN A 351 -15.02 -13.19 5.35
CA ASN A 351 -15.96 -12.99 6.44
C ASN A 351 -15.98 -11.51 6.81
N THR A 352 -17.15 -10.90 6.72
CA THR A 352 -17.37 -9.48 7.02
C THR A 352 -18.14 -9.29 8.33
N ALA A 353 -18.50 -10.39 8.99
CA ALA A 353 -19.17 -10.39 10.28
C ALA A 353 -18.21 -10.16 11.46
N PRO A 354 -18.70 -9.60 12.59
CA PRO A 354 -17.91 -9.42 13.81
C PRO A 354 -17.59 -10.72 14.55
N ALA A 355 -18.19 -11.85 14.14
CA ALA A 355 -17.96 -13.17 14.72
C ALA A 355 -17.24 -14.08 13.72
N ALA A 356 -16.35 -14.92 14.23
CA ALA A 356 -15.69 -15.95 13.42
C ALA A 356 -16.72 -16.96 12.90
N VAL A 357 -16.42 -17.56 11.75
CA VAL A 357 -17.30 -18.51 11.06
C VAL A 357 -16.58 -19.83 10.77
N SER A 358 -17.36 -20.91 10.67
CA SER A 358 -16.89 -22.27 10.41
C SER A 358 -17.66 -22.91 9.26
N GLY A 359 -17.23 -24.10 8.81
CA GLY A 359 -17.89 -24.81 7.72
C GLY A 359 -17.80 -24.06 6.39
N VAL A 360 -16.76 -23.21 6.23
CA VAL A 360 -16.59 -22.39 5.04
C VAL A 360 -16.25 -23.27 3.85
N GLY A 361 -16.99 -23.10 2.75
CA GLY A 361 -16.77 -23.80 1.50
C GLY A 361 -17.39 -23.07 0.31
N VAL A 362 -16.89 -23.36 -0.89
CA VAL A 362 -17.40 -22.83 -2.15
C VAL A 362 -17.96 -23.99 -2.96
N ALA A 363 -19.23 -23.86 -3.38
CA ALA A 363 -19.88 -24.79 -4.28
C ALA A 363 -19.91 -24.21 -5.69
N LEU A 364 -19.70 -25.08 -6.69
CA LEU A 364 -19.78 -24.73 -8.10
C LEU A 364 -21.01 -25.38 -8.74
N SER A 365 -21.71 -24.62 -9.57
CA SER A 365 -22.77 -25.11 -10.44
C SER A 365 -22.53 -24.62 -11.85
N SER A 366 -22.95 -25.43 -12.82
CA SER A 366 -22.98 -25.06 -14.23
C SER A 366 -24.43 -24.94 -14.68
N PRO A 367 -24.69 -24.34 -15.85
CA PRO A 367 -26.01 -24.38 -16.48
C PRO A 367 -26.56 -25.81 -16.68
N ARG A 368 -25.72 -26.84 -16.61
CA ARG A 368 -26.05 -28.26 -16.78
C ARG A 368 -26.27 -29.01 -15.46
N GLY A 369 -26.15 -28.33 -14.31
CA GLY A 369 -26.27 -28.92 -12.97
C GLY A 369 -25.02 -28.71 -12.13
N ALA A 370 -24.90 -29.41 -11.01
CA ALA A 370 -23.73 -29.32 -10.13
C ALA A 370 -22.44 -29.57 -10.91
N ALA A 371 -21.47 -28.65 -10.80
CA ALA A 371 -20.18 -28.84 -11.45
C ALA A 371 -19.41 -29.90 -10.65
N ALA A 372 -18.75 -30.81 -11.37
CA ALA A 372 -17.98 -31.89 -10.75
C ALA A 372 -16.59 -31.44 -10.27
N ASP A 373 -16.17 -30.21 -10.61
CA ASP A 373 -14.84 -29.71 -10.31
C ASP A 373 -14.68 -29.44 -8.80
N PRO A 374 -13.77 -30.15 -8.11
CA PRO A 374 -13.59 -29.96 -6.68
C PRO A 374 -12.93 -28.60 -6.39
N VAL A 375 -13.51 -27.86 -5.45
CA VAL A 375 -12.89 -26.64 -4.91
C VAL A 375 -12.02 -27.00 -3.70
N THR A 376 -10.78 -26.54 -3.71
CA THR A 376 -9.84 -26.69 -2.59
C THR A 376 -9.71 -25.38 -1.83
N CYS A 377 -10.05 -25.40 -0.54
CA CYS A 377 -9.83 -24.28 0.38
C CYS A 377 -8.77 -24.68 1.42
N PRO A 378 -7.87 -23.76 1.85
CA PRO A 378 -6.79 -24.08 2.79
C PRO A 378 -7.30 -24.33 4.22
N ARG A 379 -8.51 -23.88 4.55
CA ARG A 379 -9.15 -24.05 5.86
C ARG A 379 -10.67 -24.00 5.71
N THR A 380 -11.38 -24.37 6.77
CA THR A 380 -12.85 -24.34 6.84
C THR A 380 -13.38 -23.30 7.82
N THR A 381 -12.50 -22.43 8.34
CA THR A 381 -12.84 -21.37 9.28
C THR A 381 -12.30 -20.03 8.80
N LEU A 382 -13.02 -18.94 9.11
CA LEU A 382 -12.55 -17.58 8.93
C LEU A 382 -12.69 -16.82 10.26
N GLY A 383 -11.68 -16.00 10.57
CA GLY A 383 -11.70 -15.10 11.72
C GLY A 383 -12.72 -13.99 11.57
N VAL A 384 -12.81 -13.12 12.58
CA VAL A 384 -13.67 -11.94 12.56
C VAL A 384 -13.25 -10.96 11.46
N ALA A 385 -14.17 -10.12 11.00
CA ALA A 385 -13.88 -9.05 10.04
C ALA A 385 -12.65 -8.23 10.43
N GLY A 386 -11.82 -7.85 9.46
CA GLY A 386 -10.56 -7.13 9.69
C GLY A 386 -9.36 -7.98 10.11
N SER A 387 -9.58 -9.17 10.65
CA SER A 387 -8.46 -9.99 11.13
C SER A 387 -7.59 -10.58 10.01
N GLY A 388 -6.36 -10.95 10.36
CA GLY A 388 -5.43 -11.72 9.52
C GLY A 388 -6.01 -13.01 8.93
N THR A 389 -7.08 -13.54 9.54
CA THR A 389 -7.73 -14.79 9.13
C THR A 389 -9.16 -14.60 8.61
N ALA A 390 -9.59 -13.35 8.39
CA ALA A 390 -10.94 -13.01 7.92
C ALA A 390 -11.21 -13.44 6.47
N SER A 391 -10.17 -13.66 5.67
CA SER A 391 -10.30 -14.06 4.26
C SER A 391 -9.37 -15.22 3.90
N MET A 392 -9.75 -16.00 2.89
CA MET A 392 -8.90 -17.06 2.33
C MET A 392 -9.08 -17.16 0.83
N VAL A 393 -8.13 -17.81 0.16
CA VAL A 393 -8.21 -18.11 -1.25
C VAL A 393 -8.47 -19.60 -1.47
N CYS A 394 -9.57 -19.92 -2.14
CA CYS A 394 -9.86 -21.27 -2.63
C CYS A 394 -9.59 -21.35 -4.13
N THR A 395 -9.32 -22.55 -4.64
CA THR A 395 -9.00 -22.78 -6.06
C THR A 395 -9.76 -23.96 -6.64
N ALA A 396 -10.05 -23.91 -7.93
CA ALA A 396 -10.58 -25.03 -8.69
C ALA A 396 -9.97 -25.08 -10.09
N GLY A 397 -9.95 -26.26 -10.70
CA GLY A 397 -9.49 -26.47 -12.06
C GLY A 397 -10.52 -27.26 -12.84
N HIS A 398 -10.91 -26.73 -14.01
CA HIS A 398 -11.81 -27.39 -14.94
C HIS A 398 -11.03 -27.79 -16.20
N VAL A 399 -11.02 -29.07 -16.52
CA VAL A 399 -10.42 -29.57 -17.78
C VAL A 399 -11.46 -29.45 -18.88
N VAL A 400 -11.16 -28.67 -19.91
CA VAL A 400 -12.08 -28.44 -21.05
C VAL A 400 -12.34 -29.76 -21.76
N THR A 401 -13.62 -30.12 -21.88
CA THR A 401 -14.08 -31.37 -22.49
C THR A 401 -14.69 -31.13 -23.87
N ALA A 402 -14.89 -32.21 -24.64
CA ALA A 402 -15.64 -32.14 -25.89
C ALA A 402 -17.09 -31.68 -25.68
N ASP A 403 -17.67 -31.94 -24.51
CA ASP A 403 -19.02 -31.47 -24.16
C ASP A 403 -19.07 -29.95 -24.02
N ASP A 404 -18.04 -29.33 -23.41
CA ASP A 404 -17.95 -27.87 -23.32
C ASP A 404 -17.93 -27.22 -24.70
N LEU A 405 -17.19 -27.82 -25.64
CA LEU A 405 -17.09 -27.34 -27.02
C LEU A 405 -18.38 -27.52 -27.82
N ALA A 406 -19.17 -28.54 -27.50
CA ALA A 406 -20.44 -28.82 -28.19
C ALA A 406 -21.54 -27.79 -27.87
N HIS A 407 -21.43 -27.07 -26.76
CA HIS A 407 -22.47 -26.18 -26.25
C HIS A 407 -22.19 -24.68 -26.49
N GLY A 408 -21.27 -24.39 -27.40
CA GLY A 408 -20.93 -23.03 -27.83
C GLY A 408 -19.57 -22.57 -27.32
N PRO A 409 -19.14 -21.35 -27.72
CA PRO A 409 -17.76 -20.92 -27.55
C PRO A 409 -17.44 -20.43 -26.13
N ALA A 410 -18.27 -20.72 -25.14
CA ALA A 410 -18.11 -20.20 -23.78
C ALA A 410 -18.36 -21.29 -22.73
N TRP A 411 -17.33 -21.56 -21.94
CA TRP A 411 -17.47 -22.25 -20.67
C TRP A 411 -18.04 -21.29 -19.63
N ARG A 412 -18.97 -21.76 -18.78
CA ARG A 412 -19.62 -20.97 -17.72
C ARG A 412 -19.76 -21.78 -16.44
N THR A 413 -19.45 -21.15 -15.31
CA THR A 413 -19.67 -21.70 -13.97
C THR A 413 -20.20 -20.62 -13.03
N THR A 414 -20.98 -21.02 -12.04
CA THR A 414 -21.49 -20.18 -10.95
C THR A 414 -20.93 -20.70 -9.65
N ALA A 415 -20.32 -19.81 -8.87
CA ALA A 415 -19.77 -20.11 -7.56
C ALA A 415 -20.63 -19.50 -6.45
N THR A 416 -20.78 -20.21 -5.34
CA THR A 416 -21.45 -19.70 -4.13
C THR A 416 -20.69 -20.14 -2.90
N ALA A 417 -20.30 -19.18 -2.05
CA ALA A 417 -19.65 -19.46 -0.78
C ALA A 417 -20.71 -19.65 0.31
N SER A 418 -20.41 -20.49 1.28
CA SER A 418 -21.29 -20.76 2.42
C SER A 418 -20.52 -20.79 3.72
N ALA A 419 -21.16 -20.44 4.83
CA ALA A 419 -20.56 -20.40 6.17
C ALA A 419 -21.59 -20.57 7.30
N SER A 420 -21.15 -20.99 8.47
CA SER A 420 -21.98 -21.20 9.67
C SER A 420 -21.54 -20.30 10.83
N SER A 421 -22.50 -19.80 11.61
CA SER A 421 -22.25 -19.24 12.94
C SER A 421 -22.35 -20.37 13.98
N GLY A 422 -21.23 -21.02 14.32
CA GLY A 422 -21.18 -21.96 15.45
C GLY A 422 -21.23 -23.46 15.11
N GLY A 423 -20.43 -23.93 14.16
CA GLY A 423 -20.13 -25.36 13.97
C GLY A 423 -21.24 -26.23 13.37
N GLY A 424 -22.43 -25.69 13.11
CA GLY A 424 -23.55 -26.37 12.45
C GLY A 424 -23.50 -26.32 10.92
N ALA A 425 -24.58 -26.77 10.27
CA ALA A 425 -24.78 -26.62 8.82
C ALA A 425 -24.69 -25.14 8.39
N PRO A 426 -24.21 -24.83 7.17
CA PRO A 426 -24.10 -23.45 6.71
C PRO A 426 -25.45 -22.73 6.75
N THR A 427 -25.48 -21.58 7.42
CA THR A 427 -26.68 -20.74 7.58
C THR A 427 -26.59 -19.43 6.78
N ARG A 428 -25.42 -19.15 6.20
CA ARG A 428 -25.14 -17.95 5.39
C ARG A 428 -24.55 -18.37 4.06
N ALA A 429 -24.89 -17.62 3.01
CA ALA A 429 -24.39 -17.82 1.66
C ALA A 429 -24.09 -16.48 0.99
N SER A 430 -23.05 -16.46 0.16
CA SER A 430 -22.74 -15.30 -0.68
C SER A 430 -23.77 -15.14 -1.80
N ALA A 431 -23.77 -13.97 -2.44
CA ALA A 431 -24.35 -13.86 -3.78
C ALA A 431 -23.61 -14.82 -4.75
N PRO A 432 -24.30 -15.36 -5.77
CA PRO A 432 -23.67 -16.18 -6.79
C PRO A 432 -22.74 -15.33 -7.66
N VAL A 433 -21.56 -15.87 -7.98
CA VAL A 433 -20.60 -15.25 -8.89
C VAL A 433 -20.48 -16.10 -10.15
N GLU A 434 -20.81 -15.51 -11.30
CA GLU A 434 -20.63 -16.18 -12.59
C GLU A 434 -19.23 -15.91 -13.16
N LEU A 435 -18.59 -16.97 -13.64
CA LEU A 435 -17.34 -16.92 -14.39
C LEU A 435 -17.54 -17.51 -15.78
N SER A 436 -16.78 -17.01 -16.74
CA SER A 436 -16.77 -17.55 -18.09
C SER A 436 -15.39 -17.48 -18.73
N ALA A 437 -15.12 -18.41 -19.65
CA ALA A 437 -13.93 -18.43 -20.48
C ALA A 437 -14.29 -18.83 -21.91
N VAL A 438 -13.51 -18.35 -22.89
CA VAL A 438 -13.73 -18.70 -24.31
C VAL A 438 -13.15 -20.08 -24.57
N VAL A 439 -13.95 -20.96 -25.16
CA VAL A 439 -13.55 -22.31 -25.57
C VAL A 439 -13.80 -22.50 -27.06
N VAL A 440 -12.91 -23.21 -27.77
CA VAL A 440 -13.07 -23.49 -29.20
C VAL A 440 -12.66 -24.91 -29.54
N VAL A 441 -13.25 -25.43 -30.61
CA VAL A 441 -12.78 -26.66 -31.23
C VAL A 441 -11.40 -26.36 -31.81
N GLY A 442 -10.37 -26.89 -31.15
CA GLY A 442 -8.99 -26.81 -31.65
C GLY A 442 -8.84 -27.54 -33.00
N PRO A 443 -7.77 -27.26 -33.75
CA PRO A 443 -7.44 -28.07 -34.91
C PRO A 443 -7.33 -29.55 -34.48
N PRO A 444 -7.80 -30.52 -35.29
CA PRO A 444 -7.80 -31.92 -34.90
C PRO A 444 -6.39 -32.36 -34.51
N VAL A 445 -6.24 -32.87 -33.29
CA VAL A 445 -5.02 -33.54 -32.85
C VAL A 445 -4.81 -34.73 -33.81
N PRO A 446 -3.72 -34.80 -34.57
CA PRO A 446 -3.48 -35.92 -35.46
C PRO A 446 -3.47 -37.23 -34.64
N PRO A 447 -4.23 -38.26 -35.03
CA PRO A 447 -4.17 -39.54 -34.34
C PRO A 447 -2.81 -40.18 -34.65
N GLY A 448 -1.85 -40.11 -33.71
CA GLY A 448 -0.52 -40.65 -34.00
C GLY A 448 0.61 -40.50 -32.98
N SER A 449 0.43 -39.99 -31.77
CA SER A 449 1.50 -40.04 -30.74
C SER A 449 1.12 -40.89 -29.53
N THR A 450 0.82 -42.16 -29.78
CA THR A 450 1.12 -43.19 -28.77
C THR A 450 2.61 -43.13 -28.49
N GLY A 451 2.97 -42.96 -27.21
CA GLY A 451 4.34 -42.85 -26.76
C GLY A 451 5.23 -43.97 -27.28
N THR A 452 6.28 -43.59 -27.98
CA THR A 452 7.45 -44.44 -28.17
C THR A 452 8.34 -44.23 -26.96
N THR A 453 8.43 -45.23 -26.08
CA THR A 453 9.59 -45.41 -25.21
C THR A 453 10.81 -45.66 -26.10
N GLY A 454 11.43 -44.58 -26.54
CA GLY A 454 12.69 -44.57 -27.27
C GLY A 454 13.83 -44.23 -26.34
N THR A 455 14.50 -45.26 -25.84
CA THR A 455 15.83 -45.16 -25.23
C THR A 455 16.82 -44.77 -26.32
N THR A 456 17.30 -43.51 -26.33
CA THR A 456 18.53 -43.14 -27.02
C THR A 456 19.27 -42.02 -26.28
N SER A 457 20.54 -42.30 -26.04
CA SER A 457 21.54 -41.51 -25.33
C SER A 457 21.63 -40.05 -25.77
N ALA A 458 21.66 -39.13 -24.81
CA ALA A 458 22.13 -37.78 -25.00
C ALA A 458 23.66 -37.74 -24.89
N THR A 459 24.36 -37.63 -26.03
CA THR A 459 25.68 -37.00 -26.08
C THR A 459 25.52 -35.52 -25.81
N GLY A 460 26.22 -35.04 -24.78
CA GLY A 460 26.15 -33.66 -24.32
C GLY A 460 26.81 -32.67 -25.27
N THR A 461 26.13 -31.55 -25.47
CA THR A 461 26.73 -30.27 -25.79
C THR A 461 26.05 -29.21 -24.92
N THR A 462 26.81 -28.77 -23.93
CA THR A 462 26.46 -27.71 -22.97
C THR A 462 26.46 -26.35 -23.67
N ALA A 463 25.34 -25.63 -23.62
CA ALA A 463 25.30 -24.18 -23.78
C ALA A 463 25.39 -23.50 -22.40
N PRO A 464 26.02 -22.31 -22.29
CA PRO A 464 26.53 -21.79 -21.02
C PRO A 464 25.42 -21.24 -20.11
N VAL A 465 25.52 -21.63 -18.84
CA VAL A 465 24.78 -21.07 -17.70
C VAL A 465 25.23 -19.62 -17.49
N ALA A 466 24.29 -18.68 -17.46
CA ALA A 466 24.54 -17.32 -17.00
C ALA A 466 24.87 -17.34 -15.49
N PRO A 467 25.92 -16.67 -15.02
CA PRO A 467 26.30 -16.70 -13.61
C PRO A 467 25.30 -15.91 -12.74
N PRO A 468 25.11 -16.31 -11.48
CA PRO A 468 24.30 -15.56 -10.52
C PRO A 468 24.91 -14.19 -10.20
N VAL A 469 24.06 -13.17 -10.10
CA VAL A 469 24.42 -11.84 -9.61
C VAL A 469 24.79 -11.95 -8.12
N PRO A 470 25.99 -11.53 -7.68
CA PRO A 470 26.32 -11.56 -6.26
C PRO A 470 25.64 -10.39 -5.53
N GLN A 471 24.80 -10.72 -4.53
CA GLN A 471 24.48 -9.79 -3.45
C GLN A 471 25.76 -9.50 -2.67
N LEU A 472 26.24 -8.25 -2.74
CA LEU A 472 27.39 -7.83 -1.96
C LEU A 472 26.96 -7.57 -0.51
N ALA A 473 27.39 -8.45 0.40
CA ALA A 473 27.36 -8.20 1.83
C ALA A 473 28.23 -6.97 2.15
N ALA A 474 27.66 -5.99 2.85
CA ALA A 474 28.38 -4.83 3.34
C ALA A 474 29.33 -5.24 4.48
N THR A 475 30.60 -5.48 4.18
CA THR A 475 31.66 -5.48 5.18
C THR A 475 32.16 -4.06 5.37
N GLY A 476 32.04 -3.55 6.61
CA GLY A 476 32.47 -2.22 6.98
C GLY A 476 33.94 -1.96 6.68
N ALA A 477 34.19 -0.88 5.95
CA ALA A 477 35.48 -0.22 5.89
C ALA A 477 35.24 1.29 5.88
N THR A 478 35.65 1.95 6.97
CA THR A 478 35.71 3.41 7.10
C THR A 478 36.71 4.01 6.11
N PRO A 479 36.38 5.06 5.34
CA PRO A 479 37.38 5.91 4.72
C PRO A 479 37.65 7.16 5.59
N GLY A 480 38.93 7.43 5.83
CA GLY A 480 39.42 8.70 6.38
C GLY A 480 39.21 9.88 5.41
N PRO A 481 39.46 11.13 5.87
CA PRO A 481 38.93 12.32 5.23
C PRO A 481 39.74 12.69 3.98
N ALA A 482 39.05 12.83 2.84
CA ALA A 482 39.58 13.53 1.68
C ALA A 482 39.04 14.98 1.70
N LEU A 483 39.96 15.94 1.84
CA LEU A 483 39.68 17.36 1.64
C LEU A 483 39.19 17.60 0.19
N LEU A 484 37.98 18.12 0.04
CA LEU A 484 37.50 18.72 -1.20
C LEU A 484 37.62 20.24 -1.08
N ALA A 485 38.58 20.80 -1.83
CA ALA A 485 38.69 22.23 -2.08
C ALA A 485 37.54 22.68 -2.99
N ALA A 486 36.80 23.68 -2.55
CA ALA A 486 35.76 24.34 -3.32
C ALA A 486 36.37 25.12 -4.49
N GLY A 487 36.11 24.68 -5.72
CA GLY A 487 36.41 25.41 -6.94
C GLY A 487 35.33 26.44 -7.25
N LEU A 488 35.56 27.68 -6.84
CA LEU A 488 34.79 28.86 -7.20
C LEU A 488 35.19 29.29 -8.64
N MET A 489 34.29 29.15 -9.62
CA MET A 489 34.48 29.71 -10.96
C MET A 489 34.04 31.17 -10.99
N LEU A 490 34.97 32.11 -10.81
CA LEU A 490 34.85 33.48 -11.30
C LEU A 490 35.62 33.61 -12.62
N GLY A 491 34.91 33.98 -13.68
CA GLY A 491 35.51 34.38 -14.95
C GLY A 491 36.20 35.73 -14.82
N ALA A 492 37.47 35.78 -15.21
CA ALA A 492 38.17 37.01 -15.56
C ALA A 492 39.17 36.69 -16.68
N GLY A 493 38.85 37.13 -17.89
CA GLY A 493 39.82 37.21 -18.98
C GLY A 493 40.75 38.41 -18.73
N ALA A 494 42.05 38.18 -18.78
CA ALA A 494 43.07 39.22 -18.81
C ALA A 494 43.88 39.10 -20.11
N VAL A 495 43.80 40.15 -20.93
CA VAL A 495 44.76 40.46 -22.00
C VAL A 495 45.69 41.56 -21.47
N LEU A 496 46.99 41.38 -21.69
CA LEU A 496 48.08 42.22 -21.18
C LEU A 496 48.18 43.60 -21.87
N LEU A 497 48.42 44.61 -21.02
CA LEU A 497 49.28 45.81 -21.10
C LEU A 497 49.44 46.62 -22.40
N GLY A 498 49.15 47.92 -22.26
CA GLY A 498 49.79 49.03 -22.99
C GLY A 498 49.57 50.37 -22.27
N ALA A 499 50.64 50.97 -21.76
CA ALA A 499 50.63 52.19 -20.96
C ALA A 499 50.44 53.48 -21.79
N GLY A 500 49.78 54.51 -21.23
CA GLY A 500 49.77 55.85 -21.84
C GLY A 500 48.89 56.93 -21.16
N ARG A 501 49.51 57.70 -20.26
CA ARG A 501 49.36 59.15 -19.94
C ARG A 501 47.99 59.89 -19.99
N ARG A 502 47.73 60.59 -18.86
CA ARG A 502 47.18 61.96 -18.66
C ARG A 502 46.03 62.47 -19.56
N SER A 503 44.92 62.89 -18.96
CA SER A 503 44.58 64.31 -18.71
C SER A 503 43.14 64.49 -18.18
N GLU A 504 42.92 65.68 -17.63
CA GLU A 504 41.77 66.22 -16.88
C GLU A 504 40.45 66.29 -17.67
N GLY A 505 39.31 66.44 -16.98
CA GLY A 505 38.09 66.96 -17.63
C GLY A 505 36.74 66.73 -16.94
N ALA A 506 36.49 67.54 -15.91
CA ALA A 506 35.25 68.09 -15.35
C ALA A 506 33.80 67.73 -15.86
N SER A 507 32.88 67.92 -14.89
CA SER A 507 31.45 68.35 -14.95
C SER A 507 30.39 67.24 -14.82
N ARG A 508 29.66 67.14 -13.68
CA ARG A 508 28.43 67.87 -13.27
C ARG A 508 27.25 67.56 -14.22
N LEU A 509 26.01 67.28 -13.83
CA LEU A 509 25.20 67.60 -12.65
C LEU A 509 23.93 66.70 -12.64
N ARG A 510 23.33 66.54 -11.46
CA ARG A 510 22.09 65.79 -11.14
C ARG A 510 20.79 66.45 -11.68
N PRO A 511 19.63 65.74 -11.62
CA PRO A 511 18.43 66.01 -12.40
C PRO A 511 17.39 66.92 -11.71
N GLY A 512 16.55 67.56 -12.53
CA GLY A 512 15.36 68.33 -12.12
C GLY A 512 14.06 67.65 -12.57
N SER A 513 13.05 67.80 -11.73
CA SER A 513 11.75 67.12 -11.67
C SER A 513 10.61 67.77 -12.48
N ARG A 514 9.63 66.91 -12.86
CA ARG A 514 8.15 67.08 -12.92
C ARG A 514 7.51 68.37 -13.49
N THR A 515 6.60 68.18 -14.45
CA THR A 515 5.10 68.38 -14.44
C THR A 515 4.63 68.48 -15.90
N GLY A 516 3.82 67.56 -16.45
CA GLY A 516 2.35 67.64 -16.61
C GLY A 516 1.94 68.45 -17.86
N PRO A 517 0.77 68.25 -18.52
CA PRO A 517 -0.32 67.28 -18.29
C PRO A 517 -0.24 66.01 -19.15
#